data_AF-A9UNA6-F1
#
_entry.id   AF-A9UNA6-F1
#
_cell.length_a   1.000
_cell.length_b   1.000
_cell.length_c   1.000
_cell.angle_alpha   90.00
_cell.angle_beta   90.00
_cell.angle_gamma   90.00
#
_symmetry.space_group_name_H-M   'P 1'
#
loop_
_entity.id
_entity.type
_entity.pdbx_description
1 polymer ?
#
loop_
_entity_poly.entity_id
_entity_poly.type
_entity_poly.pdbx_seq_one_letter_code
_entity_poly.pdbx_strand_id
1 'polypeptide(L)'
;MAFFNLIFNYRALELAFIFLLVWYYCTLTIRESILKVNGSRIKGWWRAHHFISTVAAGVLLVWPQGEHWQIFRMQFMYFNVYISIVQYLQFGYQKGLLHRLKALGERHNMDITIEGFHSWMWRGLSFLLPFLFIGYGYQAYNAWTLYKLAYSPPDAPWHVSVMSGLFLLLFVGNMATTLWVVPEKIRERAKERYRLQSMGKSMKLRKEMKNSASDLDLSSGSKLSPTATTTTSIATATQTPAEKKET
;
A
#
# COMPACT_ATOMS: atom_id res chain seq x y z
N MET A 1 -7.43 -6.48 23.61
CA MET A 1 -8.29 -5.95 24.69
C MET A 1 -9.77 -6.10 24.38
N ALA A 2 -10.32 -5.54 23.29
CA ALA A 2 -11.75 -5.68 22.96
C ALA A 2 -12.27 -7.14 22.91
N PHE A 3 -11.55 -8.04 22.24
CA PHE A 3 -11.90 -9.48 22.19
C PHE A 3 -11.93 -10.13 23.58
N PHE A 4 -10.92 -9.84 24.43
CA PHE A 4 -10.90 -10.33 25.80
C PHE A 4 -12.01 -9.72 26.65
N ASN A 5 -12.42 -8.47 26.38
CA ASN A 5 -13.55 -7.84 27.08
C ASN A 5 -14.89 -8.53 26.76
N LEU A 6 -15.06 -9.02 25.53
CA LEU A 6 -16.24 -9.79 25.13
C LEU A 6 -16.37 -11.11 25.91
N ILE A 7 -15.25 -11.73 26.29
CA ILE A 7 -15.24 -13.02 27.00
C ILE A 7 -15.33 -12.82 28.52
N PHE A 8 -14.51 -11.92 29.07
CA PHE A 8 -14.32 -11.80 30.51
C PHE A 8 -15.13 -10.67 31.16
N ASN A 9 -15.73 -9.77 30.37
CA ASN A 9 -16.58 -8.66 30.85
C ASN A 9 -15.97 -7.88 32.03
N TYR A 10 -14.66 -7.59 31.97
CA TYR A 10 -13.97 -6.91 33.06
C TYR A 10 -13.99 -5.40 32.86
N ARG A 11 -14.55 -4.66 33.83
CA ARG A 11 -14.72 -3.19 33.76
C ARG A 11 -13.40 -2.44 33.57
N ALA A 12 -12.34 -2.82 34.30
CA ALA A 12 -11.05 -2.13 34.16
C ALA A 12 -10.45 -2.35 32.77
N LEU A 13 -10.69 -3.51 32.16
CA LEU A 13 -10.21 -3.84 30.83
C LEU A 13 -10.95 -3.01 29.76
N GLU A 14 -12.24 -2.72 29.96
CA GLU A 14 -13.02 -1.82 29.10
C GLU A 14 -12.51 -0.38 29.19
N LEU A 15 -12.38 0.16 30.40
CA LEU A 15 -11.87 1.52 30.61
C LEU A 15 -10.43 1.67 30.08
N ALA A 16 -9.57 0.69 30.34
CA ALA A 16 -8.22 0.65 29.78
C ALA A 16 -8.25 0.60 28.25
N PHE A 17 -9.18 -0.15 27.65
CA PHE A 17 -9.34 -0.19 26.20
C PHE A 17 -9.76 1.16 25.62
N ILE A 18 -10.77 1.83 26.21
CA ILE A 18 -11.23 3.15 25.76
C ILE A 18 -10.13 4.20 25.95
N PHE A 19 -9.39 4.14 27.06
CA PHE A 19 -8.23 4.99 27.28
C PHE A 19 -7.13 4.76 26.23
N LEU A 20 -6.82 3.50 25.90
CA LEU A 20 -5.85 3.17 24.85
C LEU A 20 -6.32 3.63 23.46
N LEU A 21 -7.62 3.63 23.19
CA LEU A 21 -8.21 4.20 21.97
C LEU A 21 -7.91 5.70 21.85
N VAL A 22 -8.12 6.45 22.94
CA VAL A 22 -7.78 7.89 23.00
C VAL A 22 -6.29 8.08 22.74
N TRP A 23 -5.46 7.37 23.48
CA TRP A 23 -4.00 7.45 23.34
C TRP A 23 -3.54 7.11 21.91
N TYR A 24 -4.09 6.06 21.32
CA TYR A 24 -3.76 5.61 19.96
C TYR A 24 -4.09 6.68 18.92
N TYR A 25 -5.32 7.21 18.92
CA TYR A 25 -5.72 8.21 17.94
C TYR A 25 -5.04 9.56 18.15
N CYS A 26 -4.78 9.96 19.40
CA CYS A 26 -3.94 11.12 19.70
C CYS A 26 -2.53 10.96 19.10
N THR A 27 -1.88 9.83 19.35
CA THR A 27 -0.52 9.57 18.85
C THR A 27 -0.47 9.57 17.33
N LEU A 28 -1.46 8.94 16.67
CA LEU A 28 -1.58 8.98 15.22
C LEU A 28 -1.75 10.40 14.69
N THR A 29 -2.60 11.21 15.33
CA THR A 29 -2.85 12.60 14.93
C THR A 29 -1.60 13.47 15.02
N ILE A 30 -0.81 13.30 16.09
CA ILE A 30 0.48 13.98 16.27
C ILE A 30 1.46 13.52 15.19
N ARG A 31 1.62 12.20 15.01
CA ARG A 31 2.51 11.61 13.99
C ARG A 31 2.19 12.13 12.59
N GLU A 32 0.92 12.12 12.20
CA GLU A 32 0.46 12.54 10.89
C GLU A 32 0.68 14.05 10.68
N SER A 33 0.51 14.86 11.74
CA SER A 33 0.78 16.29 11.71
C SER A 33 2.27 16.58 11.51
N ILE A 34 3.17 15.85 12.18
CA ILE A 34 4.62 15.97 11.99
C ILE A 34 5.01 15.57 10.56
N LEU A 35 4.50 14.43 10.06
CA LEU A 35 4.76 14.00 8.68
C LEU A 35 4.32 15.04 7.65
N LYS A 36 3.20 15.71 7.89
CA LYS A 36 2.70 16.77 7.01
C LYS A 36 3.62 17.99 7.00
N VAL A 37 4.11 18.42 8.17
CA VAL A 37 5.07 19.52 8.30
C VAL A 37 6.40 19.17 7.63
N ASN A 38 6.81 17.90 7.71
CA ASN A 38 8.01 17.37 7.04
C ASN A 38 7.83 17.16 5.51
N GLY A 39 6.75 17.68 4.91
CA GLY A 39 6.54 17.66 3.46
C GLY A 39 5.77 16.45 2.91
N SER A 40 5.24 15.56 3.75
CA SER A 40 4.46 14.42 3.27
C SER A 40 3.14 14.85 2.61
N ARG A 41 2.84 14.30 1.42
CA ARG A 41 1.61 14.58 0.66
C ARG A 41 0.45 13.70 1.15
N ILE A 42 0.03 13.92 2.38
CA ILE A 42 -1.13 13.26 3.00
C ILE A 42 -2.42 13.94 2.55
N LYS A 43 -3.45 13.15 2.19
CA LYS A 43 -4.79 13.66 1.88
C LYS A 43 -5.46 14.17 3.15
N GLY A 44 -6.06 15.37 3.09
CA GLY A 44 -6.61 16.08 4.25
C GLY A 44 -7.66 15.29 5.03
N TRP A 45 -8.50 14.50 4.33
CA TRP A 45 -9.52 13.66 4.98
C TRP A 45 -8.93 12.70 6.01
N TRP A 46 -7.84 11.99 5.71
CA TRP A 46 -7.28 11.00 6.64
C TRP A 46 -6.79 11.66 7.94
N ARG A 47 -6.21 12.87 7.83
CA ARG A 47 -5.86 13.67 9.00
C ARG A 47 -7.11 14.07 9.79
N ALA A 48 -8.12 14.63 9.13
CA ALA A 48 -9.37 15.03 9.77
C ALA A 48 -10.07 13.83 10.45
N HIS A 49 -10.08 12.67 9.80
CA HIS A 49 -10.61 11.42 10.33
C HIS A 49 -9.93 11.01 11.65
N HIS A 50 -8.60 11.14 11.75
CA HIS A 50 -7.89 10.87 13.02
C HIS A 50 -8.28 11.85 14.12
N PHE A 51 -8.39 13.15 13.82
CA PHE A 51 -8.88 14.14 14.77
C PHE A 51 -10.30 13.84 15.27
N ILE A 52 -11.23 13.56 14.34
CA ILE A 52 -12.61 13.20 14.67
C ILE A 52 -12.64 11.92 15.53
N SER A 53 -11.80 10.94 15.20
CA SER A 53 -11.69 9.69 15.99
C SER A 53 -11.14 9.92 17.39
N THR A 54 -10.20 10.87 17.57
CA THR A 54 -9.73 11.28 18.90
C THR A 54 -10.86 11.90 19.72
N VAL A 55 -11.64 12.80 19.13
CA VAL A 55 -12.81 13.40 19.80
C VAL A 55 -13.82 12.32 20.17
N ALA A 56 -14.14 11.41 19.25
CA ALA A 56 -15.02 10.27 19.53
C ALA A 56 -14.47 9.39 20.66
N ALA A 57 -13.19 9.04 20.66
CA ALA A 57 -12.61 8.29 21.77
C ALA A 57 -12.70 9.05 23.11
N GLY A 58 -12.53 10.37 23.09
CA GLY A 58 -12.70 11.23 24.27
C GLY A 58 -14.13 11.21 24.81
N VAL A 59 -15.14 11.36 23.94
CA VAL A 59 -16.55 11.28 24.33
C VAL A 59 -16.90 9.89 24.86
N LEU A 60 -16.28 8.81 24.35
CA LEU A 60 -16.47 7.45 24.86
C LEU A 60 -15.91 7.31 26.28
N LEU A 61 -14.76 7.95 26.54
CA LEU A 61 -14.09 7.88 27.84
C LEU A 61 -14.90 8.55 28.94
N VAL A 62 -15.57 9.67 28.64
CA VAL A 62 -16.41 10.39 29.60
C VAL A 62 -17.85 9.88 29.66
N TRP A 63 -18.26 8.99 28.75
CA TRP A 63 -19.61 8.45 28.74
C TRP A 63 -19.85 7.64 30.03
N PRO A 64 -20.80 8.06 30.89
CA PRO A 64 -21.11 7.34 32.12
C PRO A 64 -21.64 5.93 31.85
N GLN A 65 -21.29 5.00 32.74
CA GLN A 65 -21.72 3.60 32.68
C GLN A 65 -23.19 3.46 33.10
N GLY A 66 -24.11 3.91 32.24
CA GLY A 66 -25.56 3.82 32.42
C GLY A 66 -26.20 2.81 31.47
N GLU A 67 -27.53 2.75 31.50
CA GLU A 67 -28.35 1.85 30.68
C GLU A 67 -28.03 1.97 29.18
N HIS A 68 -28.00 3.20 28.66
CA HIS A 68 -27.67 3.49 27.26
C HIS A 68 -26.31 2.93 26.83
N TRP A 69 -25.30 3.00 27.72
CA TRP A 69 -24.00 2.41 27.42
C TRP A 69 -24.09 0.89 27.35
N GLN A 70 -24.74 0.23 28.31
CA GLN A 70 -24.82 -1.24 28.32
C GLN A 70 -25.55 -1.80 27.08
N ILE A 71 -26.57 -1.10 26.57
CA ILE A 71 -27.28 -1.48 25.35
C ILE A 71 -26.34 -1.40 24.12
N PHE A 72 -25.56 -0.32 24.00
CA PHE A 72 -24.67 -0.11 22.84
C PHE A 72 -23.33 -0.86 22.94
N ARG A 73 -22.90 -1.18 24.15
CA ARG A 73 -21.57 -1.72 24.47
C ARG A 73 -21.17 -2.92 23.62
N MET A 74 -22.02 -3.94 23.54
CA MET A 74 -21.67 -5.17 22.80
C MET A 74 -21.45 -4.87 21.32
N GLN A 75 -22.32 -4.06 20.73
CA GLN A 75 -22.18 -3.62 19.34
C GLN A 75 -20.88 -2.83 19.13
N PHE A 76 -20.55 -1.93 20.05
CA PHE A 76 -19.28 -1.20 20.03
C PHE A 76 -18.05 -2.11 20.12
N MET A 77 -18.08 -3.13 20.97
CA MET A 77 -16.97 -4.08 21.12
C MET A 77 -16.77 -4.93 19.85
N TYR A 78 -17.84 -5.44 19.25
CA TYR A 78 -17.76 -6.14 17.96
C TYR A 78 -17.22 -5.24 16.85
N PHE A 79 -17.68 -3.98 16.78
CA PHE A 79 -17.15 -3.00 15.84
C PHE A 79 -15.64 -2.80 16.02
N ASN A 80 -15.14 -2.70 17.25
CA ASN A 80 -13.71 -2.51 17.50
C ASN A 80 -12.85 -3.74 17.16
N VAL A 81 -13.37 -4.95 17.42
CA VAL A 81 -12.70 -6.18 16.95
C VAL A 81 -12.61 -6.17 15.42
N TYR A 82 -13.72 -5.85 14.75
CA TYR A 82 -13.76 -5.74 13.30
C TYR A 82 -12.77 -4.70 12.76
N ILE A 83 -12.77 -3.48 13.31
CA ILE A 83 -11.85 -2.43 12.89
C ILE A 83 -10.40 -2.79 13.18
N SER A 84 -10.10 -3.53 14.24
CA SER A 84 -8.74 -4.00 14.52
C SER A 84 -8.24 -4.95 13.40
N ILE A 85 -9.11 -5.82 12.89
CA ILE A 85 -8.81 -6.68 11.74
C ILE A 85 -8.57 -5.81 10.49
N VAL A 86 -9.45 -4.85 10.22
CA VAL A 86 -9.28 -3.94 9.07
C VAL A 86 -7.99 -3.12 9.18
N GLN A 87 -7.64 -2.63 10.36
CA GLN A 87 -6.40 -1.91 10.62
C GLN A 87 -5.16 -2.78 10.37
N TYR A 88 -5.19 -4.06 10.77
CA TYR A 88 -4.13 -5.02 10.45
C TYR A 88 -3.99 -5.20 8.94
N LEU A 89 -5.10 -5.35 8.21
CA LEU A 89 -5.09 -5.45 6.75
C LEU A 89 -4.55 -4.17 6.08
N GLN A 90 -4.95 -2.99 6.56
CA GLN A 90 -4.46 -1.69 6.09
C GLN A 90 -2.95 -1.53 6.35
N PHE A 91 -2.47 -1.95 7.52
CA PHE A 91 -1.06 -1.89 7.87
C PHE A 91 -0.21 -2.75 6.93
N GLY A 92 -0.61 -4.00 6.68
CA GLY A 92 0.11 -4.86 5.74
C GLY A 92 0.09 -4.32 4.31
N TYR A 93 -1.04 -3.72 3.89
CA TYR A 93 -1.13 -3.03 2.59
C TYR A 93 -0.17 -1.83 2.50
N GLN A 94 -0.11 -0.98 3.53
CA GLN A 94 0.79 0.18 3.57
C GLN A 94 2.27 -0.24 3.59
N LYS A 95 2.62 -1.27 4.35
CA LYS A 95 3.98 -1.84 4.38
C LYS A 95 4.39 -2.38 3.01
N GLY A 96 3.49 -3.08 2.32
CA GLY A 96 3.70 -3.57 0.96
C GLY A 96 3.93 -2.45 -0.06
N LEU A 97 3.19 -1.33 0.04
CA LEU A 97 3.40 -0.16 -0.80
C LEU A 97 4.75 0.52 -0.53
N LEU A 98 5.13 0.68 0.74
CA LEU A 98 6.37 1.34 1.12
C LEU A 98 7.60 0.57 0.65
N HIS A 99 7.61 -0.75 0.83
CA HIS A 99 8.70 -1.60 0.31
C HIS A 99 8.88 -1.44 -1.20
N ARG A 100 7.78 -1.31 -1.95
CA ARG A 100 7.84 -1.09 -3.40
C ARG A 100 8.42 0.28 -3.75
N LEU A 101 8.02 1.33 -3.05
CA LEU A 101 8.59 2.66 -3.26
C LEU A 101 10.09 2.68 -2.95
N LYS A 102 10.52 2.00 -1.88
CA LYS A 102 11.94 1.85 -1.54
C LYS A 102 12.70 1.07 -2.62
N ALA A 103 12.18 -0.04 -3.10
CA ALA A 103 12.79 -0.83 -4.18
C ALA A 103 12.76 -0.17 -5.56
N LEU A 104 11.88 0.81 -5.78
CA LEU A 104 11.90 1.65 -6.98
C LEU A 104 12.93 2.79 -6.87
N GLY A 105 13.35 3.14 -5.65
CA GLY A 105 14.43 4.11 -5.37
C GLY A 105 15.81 3.47 -5.28
N GLU A 106 15.92 2.26 -4.72
CA GLU A 106 17.14 1.45 -4.75
C GLU A 106 17.12 0.52 -5.96
N ARG A 107 17.97 0.81 -6.95
CA ARG A 107 18.12 0.02 -8.18
C ARG A 107 18.78 -1.33 -7.85
N HIS A 108 18.04 -2.29 -7.31
CA HIS A 108 18.49 -3.67 -7.20
C HIS A 108 17.43 -4.62 -7.74
N ASN A 109 17.87 -5.59 -8.54
CA ASN A 109 17.05 -6.67 -9.06
C ASN A 109 16.53 -7.50 -7.88
N MET A 110 15.35 -7.16 -7.36
CA MET A 110 14.76 -7.85 -6.23
C MET A 110 13.79 -8.91 -6.74
N ASP A 111 14.34 -10.09 -7.01
CA ASP A 111 13.56 -11.30 -7.19
C ASP A 111 13.04 -11.73 -5.81
N ILE A 112 11.73 -11.61 -5.61
CA ILE A 112 11.03 -12.18 -4.46
C ILE A 112 9.83 -12.95 -5.01
N THR A 113 10.01 -14.26 -5.07
CA THR A 113 9.04 -15.30 -5.43
C THR A 113 8.01 -15.52 -4.31
N ILE A 114 7.45 -14.45 -3.75
CA ILE A 114 6.30 -14.61 -2.84
C ILE A 114 5.05 -14.82 -3.69
N GLU A 115 4.56 -16.05 -3.61
CA GLU A 115 3.39 -16.61 -4.29
C GLU A 115 2.19 -15.64 -4.37
N GLY A 116 1.43 -15.81 -5.44
CA GLY A 116 0.43 -14.87 -5.95
C GLY A 116 -0.60 -14.37 -4.93
N PHE A 117 -0.97 -15.16 -3.91
CA PHE A 117 -1.99 -14.77 -2.94
C PHE A 117 -1.51 -13.71 -1.94
N HIS A 118 -0.37 -13.91 -1.28
CA HIS A 118 0.20 -12.92 -0.35
C HIS A 118 0.59 -11.64 -1.10
N SER A 119 1.15 -11.79 -2.29
CA SER A 119 1.42 -10.68 -3.20
C SER A 119 0.13 -9.92 -3.54
N TRP A 120 -0.94 -10.59 -3.95
CA TRP A 120 -2.21 -9.94 -4.31
C TRP A 120 -2.90 -9.28 -3.11
N MET A 121 -2.95 -9.95 -1.96
CA MET A 121 -3.55 -9.45 -0.73
C MET A 121 -2.87 -8.15 -0.24
N TRP A 122 -1.54 -8.15 -0.17
CA TRP A 122 -0.77 -7.02 0.36
C TRP A 122 -0.41 -5.95 -0.69
N ARG A 123 -0.57 -6.23 -2.00
CA ARG A 123 -0.31 -5.27 -3.10
C ARG A 123 -1.60 -4.76 -3.78
N GLY A 124 -2.72 -5.44 -3.60
CA GLY A 124 -4.00 -5.19 -4.26
C GLY A 124 -4.92 -4.30 -3.44
N LEU A 125 -5.16 -3.08 -3.94
CA LEU A 125 -6.18 -2.18 -3.35
C LEU A 125 -7.58 -2.83 -3.39
N SER A 126 -7.87 -3.62 -4.42
CA SER A 126 -9.16 -4.30 -4.60
C SER A 126 -9.46 -5.36 -3.54
N PHE A 127 -8.43 -5.99 -2.95
CA PHE A 127 -8.64 -6.95 -1.86
C PHE A 127 -9.09 -6.26 -0.57
N LEU A 128 -8.49 -5.11 -0.25
CA LEU A 128 -8.77 -4.35 0.96
C LEU A 128 -10.16 -3.69 0.93
N LEU A 129 -10.60 -3.31 -0.27
CA LEU A 129 -11.81 -2.54 -0.52
C LEU A 129 -13.10 -3.15 0.08
N PRO A 130 -13.46 -4.43 -0.13
CA PRO A 130 -14.66 -5.01 0.46
C PRO A 130 -14.70 -4.91 1.99
N PHE A 131 -13.57 -5.14 2.67
CA PHE A 131 -13.47 -4.97 4.12
C PHE A 131 -13.64 -3.50 4.53
N LEU A 132 -13.16 -2.56 3.73
CA LEU A 132 -13.37 -1.14 3.99
C LEU A 132 -14.84 -0.74 3.91
N PHE A 133 -15.53 -1.16 2.84
CA PHE A 133 -16.95 -0.86 2.64
C PHE A 133 -17.84 -1.49 3.71
N ILE A 134 -17.56 -2.74 4.12
CA ILE A 134 -18.26 -3.37 5.24
C ILE A 134 -18.02 -2.57 6.53
N GLY A 135 -16.79 -2.13 6.79
CA GLY A 135 -16.48 -1.27 7.93
C GLY A 135 -17.24 0.06 7.92
N TYR A 136 -17.40 0.69 6.74
CA TYR A 136 -18.20 1.90 6.60
C TYR A 136 -19.68 1.62 6.82
N GLY A 137 -20.20 0.51 6.30
CA GLY A 137 -21.56 0.04 6.60
C GLY A 137 -21.78 -0.15 8.11
N TYR A 138 -20.79 -0.71 8.81
CA TYR A 138 -20.84 -0.84 10.27
C TYR A 138 -20.81 0.54 10.96
N GLN A 139 -20.02 1.51 10.48
CA GLN A 139 -20.07 2.89 10.99
C GLN A 139 -21.46 3.51 10.86
N ALA A 140 -22.12 3.33 9.71
CA ALA A 140 -23.50 3.77 9.52
C ALA A 140 -24.49 3.03 10.43
N TYR A 141 -24.30 1.71 10.62
CA TYR A 141 -25.12 0.92 11.54
C TYR A 141 -25.00 1.39 12.99
N ASN A 142 -23.78 1.72 13.44
CA ASN A 142 -23.57 2.32 14.77
C ASN A 142 -24.24 3.69 14.88
N ALA A 143 -24.09 4.56 13.86
CA ALA A 143 -24.75 5.86 13.83
C ALA A 143 -26.27 5.73 13.94
N TRP A 144 -26.86 4.77 13.22
CA TRP A 144 -28.29 4.48 13.24
C TRP A 144 -28.76 3.92 14.58
N THR A 145 -28.05 2.95 15.17
CA THR A 145 -28.38 2.43 16.51
C THR A 145 -28.35 3.55 17.54
N LEU A 146 -27.31 4.37 17.55
CA LEU A 146 -27.17 5.51 18.47
C LEU A 146 -28.22 6.58 18.23
N TYR A 147 -28.59 6.83 16.96
CA TYR A 147 -29.67 7.75 16.63
C TYR A 147 -30.99 7.29 17.26
N LYS A 148 -31.34 6.01 17.13
CA LYS A 148 -32.53 5.46 17.80
C LYS A 148 -32.42 5.55 19.32
N LEU A 149 -31.25 5.24 19.87
CA LEU A 149 -30.99 5.26 21.31
C LEU A 149 -31.09 6.68 21.89
N ALA A 150 -30.87 7.72 21.07
CA ALA A 150 -31.05 9.11 21.49
C ALA A 150 -32.52 9.48 21.77
N TYR A 151 -33.48 8.76 21.18
CA TYR A 151 -34.92 9.01 21.35
C TYR A 151 -35.63 7.95 22.19
N SER A 152 -35.07 6.76 22.34
CA SER A 152 -35.65 5.66 23.10
C SER A 152 -34.55 4.73 23.61
N PRO A 153 -34.37 4.51 24.94
CA PRO A 153 -35.15 4.99 26.09
C PRO A 153 -35.10 6.52 26.33
N PRO A 154 -36.02 7.09 27.14
CA PRO A 154 -35.93 8.49 27.59
C PRO A 154 -34.64 8.73 28.42
N ASP A 155 -34.29 10.01 28.61
CA ASP A 155 -33.11 10.46 29.36
C ASP A 155 -31.75 10.04 28.76
N ALA A 156 -31.67 9.99 27.43
CA ALA A 156 -30.41 9.75 26.73
C ALA A 156 -29.38 10.86 27.05
N PRO A 157 -28.18 10.51 27.57
CA PRO A 157 -27.15 11.51 27.81
C PRO A 157 -26.64 12.07 26.47
N TRP A 158 -26.17 13.32 26.49
CA TRP A 158 -25.66 14.02 25.30
C TRP A 158 -24.60 13.23 24.51
N HIS A 159 -23.83 12.36 25.19
CA HIS A 159 -22.86 11.45 24.60
C HIS A 159 -23.46 10.60 23.46
N VAL A 160 -24.69 10.10 23.61
CA VAL A 160 -25.37 9.24 22.61
C VAL A 160 -25.54 10.01 21.30
N SER A 161 -26.09 11.22 21.38
CA SER A 161 -26.38 12.09 20.25
C SER A 161 -25.09 12.55 19.55
N VAL A 162 -24.08 12.95 20.32
CA VAL A 162 -22.77 13.34 19.76
C VAL A 162 -22.09 12.16 19.07
N MET A 163 -22.13 10.96 19.66
CA MET A 163 -21.57 9.77 19.01
C MET A 163 -22.28 9.39 17.73
N SER A 164 -23.61 9.48 17.70
CA SER A 164 -24.39 9.24 16.48
C SER A 164 -23.91 10.16 15.35
N GLY A 165 -23.77 11.46 15.65
CA GLY A 165 -23.24 12.45 14.70
C GLY A 165 -21.80 12.18 14.26
N LEU A 166 -20.90 11.82 15.19
CA LEU A 166 -19.50 11.52 14.87
C LEU A 166 -19.37 10.26 14.00
N PHE A 167 -20.09 9.18 14.31
CA PHE A 167 -20.11 7.98 13.48
C PHE A 167 -20.68 8.25 12.08
N LEU A 168 -21.73 9.08 11.97
CA LEU A 168 -22.29 9.47 10.69
C LEU A 168 -21.30 10.30 9.87
N LEU A 169 -20.63 11.27 10.50
CA LEU A 169 -19.61 12.09 9.84
C LEU A 169 -18.45 11.24 9.32
N LEU A 170 -17.96 10.32 10.16
CA LEU A 170 -16.91 9.37 9.78
C LEU A 170 -17.37 8.50 8.60
N PHE A 171 -18.58 7.96 8.65
CA PHE A 171 -19.17 7.17 7.57
C PHE A 171 -19.20 7.96 6.25
N VAL A 172 -19.83 9.14 6.25
CA VAL A 172 -20.02 9.95 5.05
C VAL A 172 -18.68 10.32 4.43
N GLY A 173 -17.73 10.82 5.22
CA GLY A 173 -16.45 11.24 4.66
C GLY A 173 -15.54 10.07 4.27
N ASN A 174 -15.61 8.93 4.96
CA ASN A 174 -14.90 7.71 4.55
C ASN A 174 -15.44 7.16 3.24
N MET A 175 -16.77 7.14 3.10
CA MET A 175 -17.46 6.71 1.89
C MET A 175 -17.12 7.63 0.71
N ALA A 176 -17.30 8.94 0.87
CA ALA A 176 -17.00 9.93 -0.16
C ALA A 176 -15.54 9.89 -0.60
N THR A 177 -14.60 9.82 0.34
CA THR A 177 -13.17 9.74 0.03
C THR A 177 -12.84 8.46 -0.71
N THR A 178 -13.39 7.32 -0.30
CA THR A 178 -13.11 6.04 -0.97
C THR A 178 -13.68 6.02 -2.38
N LEU A 179 -14.91 6.50 -2.58
CA LEU A 179 -15.54 6.62 -3.90
C LEU A 179 -14.77 7.56 -4.83
N TRP A 180 -14.14 8.61 -4.31
CA TRP A 180 -13.29 9.50 -5.12
C TRP A 180 -11.93 8.88 -5.46
N VAL A 181 -11.25 8.30 -4.46
CA VAL A 181 -9.85 7.90 -4.58
C VAL A 181 -9.67 6.55 -5.25
N VAL A 182 -10.63 5.64 -5.12
CA VAL A 182 -10.53 4.29 -5.69
C VAL A 182 -10.50 4.33 -7.23
N PRO A 183 -11.43 4.99 -7.93
CA PRO A 183 -11.41 5.05 -9.39
C PRO A 183 -10.15 5.72 -9.92
N GLU A 184 -9.69 6.79 -9.25
CA GLU A 184 -8.45 7.48 -9.56
C GLU A 184 -7.26 6.51 -9.52
N LYS A 185 -7.10 5.77 -8.41
CA LYS A 185 -6.01 4.80 -8.24
C LYS A 185 -6.10 3.61 -9.20
N ILE A 186 -7.29 3.11 -9.50
CA ILE A 186 -7.48 2.02 -10.47
C ILE A 186 -7.05 2.48 -11.86
N ARG A 187 -7.48 3.68 -12.27
CA ARG A 187 -7.12 4.29 -13.56
C ARG A 187 -5.63 4.54 -13.69
N GLU A 188 -4.98 5.07 -12.67
CA GLU A 188 -3.53 5.30 -12.66
C GLU A 188 -2.74 3.98 -12.81
N ARG A 189 -3.12 2.95 -12.06
CA ARG A 189 -2.46 1.63 -12.17
C ARG A 189 -2.68 0.99 -13.54
N ALA A 190 -3.85 1.15 -14.15
CA ALA A 190 -4.11 0.67 -15.51
C ALA A 190 -3.20 1.38 -16.53
N LYS A 191 -3.05 2.70 -16.43
CA LYS A 191 -2.14 3.49 -17.27
C LYS A 191 -0.68 3.08 -17.08
N GLU A 192 -0.24 2.86 -15.85
CA GLU A 192 1.13 2.44 -15.54
C GLU A 192 1.43 1.05 -16.12
N ARG A 193 0.51 0.07 -15.97
CA ARG A 193 0.65 -1.24 -16.60
C ARG A 193 0.75 -1.16 -18.12
N TYR A 194 -0.10 -0.34 -18.75
CA TYR A 194 -0.05 -0.13 -20.19
C TYR A 194 1.28 0.46 -20.65
N ARG A 195 1.81 1.46 -19.93
CA ARG A 195 3.14 2.05 -20.19
C ARG A 195 4.27 1.02 -20.08
N LEU A 196 4.27 0.19 -19.04
CA LEU A 196 5.30 -0.86 -18.89
C LEU A 196 5.21 -1.90 -20.01
N GLN A 197 4.00 -2.29 -20.42
CA GLN A 197 3.80 -3.20 -21.54
C GLN A 197 4.26 -2.58 -22.87
N SER A 198 3.97 -1.30 -23.12
CA SER A 198 4.42 -0.61 -24.35
C SER A 198 5.95 -0.46 -24.38
N MET A 199 6.58 -0.13 -23.25
CA MET A 199 8.05 -0.09 -23.13
C MET A 199 8.67 -1.48 -23.36
N GLY A 200 8.09 -2.53 -22.79
CA GLY A 200 8.53 -3.91 -22.99
C GLY A 200 8.44 -4.35 -24.45
N LYS A 201 7.33 -4.03 -25.15
CA LYS A 201 7.17 -4.29 -26.59
C LYS A 201 8.18 -3.51 -27.43
N SER A 202 8.39 -2.22 -27.13
CA SER A 202 9.36 -1.40 -27.85
C SER A 202 10.81 -1.90 -27.67
N MET A 203 11.19 -2.34 -26.47
CA MET A 203 12.51 -2.93 -26.23
C MET A 203 12.71 -4.26 -26.97
N LYS A 204 11.68 -5.12 -27.03
CA LYS A 204 11.72 -6.35 -27.82
C LYS A 204 11.89 -6.05 -29.31
N LEU A 205 11.09 -5.13 -29.84
CA LEU A 205 11.16 -4.72 -31.25
C LEU A 205 12.56 -4.17 -31.60
N ARG A 206 13.13 -3.31 -30.75
CA ARG A 206 14.50 -2.80 -30.94
C ARG A 206 15.55 -3.91 -30.93
N LYS A 207 15.38 -4.93 -30.09
CA LYS A 207 16.28 -6.09 -30.03
C LYS A 207 16.18 -6.94 -31.29
N GLU A 208 14.97 -7.19 -31.78
CA GLU A 208 14.73 -7.91 -33.04
C GLU A 208 15.34 -7.17 -34.24
N MET A 209 15.13 -5.86 -34.35
CA MET A 209 15.74 -5.04 -35.42
C MET A 209 17.27 -5.09 -35.39
N LYS A 210 17.89 -5.05 -34.19
CA LYS A 210 19.35 -5.13 -34.07
C LYS A 210 19.87 -6.50 -34.47
N ASN A 211 19.18 -7.57 -34.08
CA ASN A 211 19.53 -8.94 -34.47
C ASN A 211 19.42 -9.11 -36.00
N SER A 212 18.32 -8.69 -36.61
CA SER A 212 18.16 -8.75 -38.08
C SER A 212 19.18 -7.91 -38.84
N ALA A 213 19.57 -6.73 -38.33
CA ALA A 213 20.65 -5.94 -38.93
C ALA A 213 22.01 -6.66 -38.85
N SER A 214 22.28 -7.33 -37.73
CA SER A 214 23.51 -8.12 -37.55
C SER A 214 23.56 -9.33 -38.49
N ASP A 215 22.41 -9.97 -38.72
CA ASP A 215 22.28 -11.09 -39.67
C ASP A 215 22.48 -10.64 -41.13
N LEU A 216 21.99 -9.45 -41.49
CA LEU A 216 22.20 -8.85 -42.81
C LEU A 216 23.68 -8.49 -43.05
N ASP A 217 24.37 -7.93 -42.05
CA ASP A 217 25.80 -7.64 -42.13
C ASP A 217 26.64 -8.92 -42.28
N LEU A 218 26.30 -10.00 -41.56
CA LEU A 218 26.97 -11.30 -41.68
C LEU A 218 26.77 -11.95 -43.06
N SER A 219 25.55 -11.83 -43.62
CA SER A 219 25.24 -12.32 -44.97
C SER A 219 25.90 -11.48 -46.07
N SER A 220 26.21 -10.21 -45.82
CA SER A 220 26.92 -9.35 -46.78
C SER A 220 28.44 -9.59 -46.73
N GLY A 221 28.99 -9.93 -45.56
CA GLY A 221 30.42 -10.23 -45.38
C GLY A 221 30.88 -11.57 -45.98
N SER A 222 29.99 -12.56 -46.11
CA SER A 222 30.33 -13.88 -46.68
C SER A 222 30.38 -13.92 -48.22
N LYS A 223 30.05 -12.82 -48.91
CA LYS A 223 30.09 -12.74 -50.38
C LYS A 223 31.42 -12.22 -50.98
N LEU A 224 32.43 -11.90 -50.17
CA LEU A 224 33.79 -11.61 -50.67
C LEU A 224 34.76 -12.73 -50.28
N SER A 225 34.88 -13.75 -51.15
CA SER A 225 36.07 -14.61 -51.20
C SER A 225 37.02 -14.08 -52.27
N PRO A 226 38.28 -13.73 -51.96
CA PRO A 226 39.26 -13.42 -52.99
C PRO A 226 39.78 -14.71 -53.61
N THR A 227 39.62 -14.83 -54.93
CA THR A 227 40.21 -15.85 -55.78
C THR A 227 41.74 -15.81 -55.65
N ALA A 228 42.34 -16.88 -55.13
CA ALA A 228 43.79 -17.03 -55.04
C ALA A 228 44.40 -17.13 -56.44
N THR A 229 45.30 -16.20 -56.78
CA THR A 229 46.18 -16.33 -57.95
C THR A 229 47.61 -16.58 -57.47
N THR A 230 48.11 -17.75 -57.82
CA THR A 230 49.49 -18.23 -57.69
C THR A 230 50.48 -17.31 -58.39
N THR A 231 51.59 -16.94 -57.75
CA THR A 231 52.86 -16.73 -58.48
C THR A 231 54.05 -17.11 -57.61
N THR A 232 54.75 -18.13 -58.09
CA THR A 232 56.02 -18.67 -57.59
C THR A 232 57.18 -17.83 -58.13
N SER A 233 58.17 -17.46 -57.31
CA SER A 233 59.55 -17.31 -57.79
C SER A 233 60.56 -17.54 -56.67
N ILE A 234 61.46 -18.48 -56.94
CA ILE A 234 62.62 -18.93 -56.16
C ILE A 234 63.80 -17.98 -56.43
N ALA A 235 64.60 -17.64 -55.41
CA ALA A 235 66.04 -17.39 -55.57
C ALA A 235 66.77 -17.51 -54.22
N THR A 236 67.99 -18.04 -54.31
CA THR A 236 68.75 -18.75 -53.28
C THR A 236 69.94 -17.93 -52.77
N ALA A 237 70.23 -18.08 -51.47
CA ALA A 237 71.50 -17.98 -50.73
C ALA A 237 72.52 -16.85 -50.97
N THR A 238 73.04 -16.27 -49.88
CA THR A 238 74.48 -16.20 -49.57
C THR A 238 74.69 -16.02 -48.05
N GLN A 239 75.84 -16.48 -47.57
CA GLN A 239 76.21 -16.95 -46.23
C GLN A 239 77.14 -15.97 -45.47
N THR A 240 76.94 -15.82 -44.14
CA THR A 240 77.94 -15.64 -43.02
C THR A 240 78.92 -14.43 -42.96
N PRO A 241 79.65 -14.17 -41.84
CA PRO A 241 79.52 -14.64 -40.42
C PRO A 241 79.75 -13.58 -39.30
N ALA A 242 79.32 -13.95 -38.08
CA ALA A 242 79.90 -13.79 -36.73
C ALA A 242 80.59 -12.49 -36.25
N GLU A 243 80.18 -11.98 -35.06
CA GLU A 243 81.12 -11.69 -33.95
C GLU A 243 80.44 -11.66 -32.55
N LYS A 244 81.28 -11.96 -31.55
CA LYS A 244 81.23 -12.15 -30.08
C LYS A 244 80.33 -11.20 -29.26
N LYS A 245 79.66 -11.64 -28.17
CA LYS A 245 80.11 -12.03 -26.81
C LYS A 245 80.64 -10.83 -25.98
N GLU A 246 79.89 -10.39 -24.96
CA GLU A 246 80.28 -10.33 -23.53
C GLU A 246 79.24 -9.63 -22.63
N THR A 247 79.08 -10.23 -21.44
CA THR A 247 78.46 -9.79 -20.16
C THR A 247 76.98 -9.43 -20.11
#